data_AF-A0A954UZE6-F1
#
_entry.id   AF-A0A954UZE6-F1
#
_cell.length_a   1.000
_cell.length_b   1.000
_cell.length_c   1.000
_cell.angle_alpha   90.00
_cell.angle_beta   90.00
_cell.angle_gamma   90.00
#
_symmetry.space_group_name_H-M   'P 1'
#
loop_
_entity.id
_entity.type
_entity.pdbx_description
1 polymer ?
#
loop_
_entity_poly.entity_id
_entity_poly.type
_entity_poly.pdbx_seq_one_letter_code
_entity_poly.pdbx_strand_id
1 'polypeptide(L)' 'MAKATSVWGIEIGQSALKALRCRLDGDQVVAEAFDYIEYPKILSQPESDPETLVREALDTFVKRNDLKKTTVAMSVPG' A
#
# COMPACT_ATOMS: atom_id res chain seq x y z
N MET A 1 -4.67 -17.72 -22.32
CA MET A 1 -4.30 -16.35 -21.95
C MET A 1 -3.91 -16.35 -20.48
N ALA A 2 -2.65 -16.10 -20.16
CA ALA A 2 -2.26 -15.93 -18.76
C ALA A 2 -3.02 -14.71 -18.21
N LYS A 3 -3.75 -14.91 -17.12
CA LYS A 3 -4.52 -13.85 -16.47
C LYS A 3 -3.52 -12.79 -16.01
N ALA A 4 -3.65 -11.56 -16.50
CA ALA A 4 -2.75 -10.47 -16.11
C ALA A 4 -2.78 -10.34 -14.58
N THR A 5 -1.69 -10.76 -13.93
CA THR A 5 -1.50 -10.66 -12.49
C THR A 5 -1.06 -9.24 -12.18
N SER A 6 -1.89 -8.51 -11.45
CA SER A 6 -1.53 -7.19 -10.92
C SER A 6 -0.94 -7.35 -9.52
N VAL A 7 -0.06 -6.42 -9.16
CA VAL A 7 0.66 -6.40 -7.88
C VAL A 7 0.44 -5.05 -7.22
N TRP A 8 0.13 -5.07 -5.93
CA TRP A 8 0.20 -3.89 -5.08
C TRP A 8 1.57 -3.80 -4.43
N GLY A 9 2.27 -2.69 -4.61
CA GLY A 9 3.41 -2.31 -3.79
C GLY A 9 2.97 -1.36 -2.68
N ILE A 10 3.29 -1.67 -1.42
CA ILE A 10 2.95 -0.87 -0.24
C ILE A 10 4.23 -0.39 0.45
N GLU A 11 4.23 0.90 0.80
CA GLU A 11 5.24 1.57 1.62
C GLU A 11 4.58 2.05 2.92
N ILE A 12 5.15 1.67 4.07
CA ILE A 12 4.80 2.22 5.38
C ILE A 12 5.81 3.33 5.70
N GLY A 13 5.41 4.59 5.46
CA GLY A 13 6.24 5.77 5.72
C GLY A 13 6.05 6.33 7.13
N GLN A 14 6.75 7.41 7.47
CA GLN A 14 6.62 8.05 8.78
C GLN A 14 5.32 8.86 8.94
N SER A 15 4.75 9.37 7.84
CA SER A 15 3.55 10.23 7.84
C SER A 15 2.34 9.61 7.15
N ALA A 16 2.54 8.58 6.33
CA ALA A 16 1.47 7.97 5.55
C ALA A 16 1.83 6.56 5.10
N LEU A 17 0.79 5.76 4.84
CA LEU A 17 0.86 4.57 4.00
C LEU A 17 0.64 4.98 2.54
N LYS A 18 1.50 4.49 1.65
CA LYS A 18 1.36 4.67 0.20
C LYS A 18 1.25 3.32 -0.47
N ALA A 19 0.35 3.21 -1.45
CA ALA A 19 0.18 2.00 -2.24
C ALA A 19 0.09 2.32 -3.73
N LEU A 20 0.74 1.52 -4.56
CA LEU A 20 0.66 1.60 -6.02
C LEU A 20 0.34 0.23 -6.60
N ARG A 21 -0.68 0.16 -7.45
CA ARG A 21 -1.05 -1.04 -8.19
C ARG A 21 -0.43 -0.99 -9.57
N CYS A 22 0.32 -2.02 -9.90
CA CYS A 22 0.98 -2.16 -11.19
C CYS A 22 0.54 -3.45 -11.88
N ARG A 23 0.46 -3.40 -13.21
CA ARG A 23 0.38 -4.58 -14.07
C ARG A 23 1.45 -4.51 -15.14
N LEU A 24 1.80 -5.66 -15.70
CA LEU A 24 2.57 -5.71 -16.94
C LEU A 24 1.66 -5.56 -18.15
N ASP A 25 2.09 -4.77 -19.12
CA ASP A 25 1.51 -4.59 -20.44
C ASP A 25 2.58 -4.78 -21.51
N GLY A 26 2.70 -6.00 -22.02
CA GLY A 26 3.91 -6.41 -22.74
C GLY A 26 5.14 -6.29 -21.84
N ASP A 27 6.11 -5.48 -22.25
CA ASP A 27 7.35 -5.20 -21.51
C ASP A 27 7.30 -3.92 -20.67
N GLN A 28 6.12 -3.28 -20.58
CA GLN A 28 5.93 -2.06 -19.81
C GLN A 28 5.23 -2.33 -18.49
N VAL A 29 5.70 -1.67 -17.43
CA VAL A 29 4.98 -1.60 -16.15
C VAL A 29 4.02 -0.42 -16.20
N VAL A 30 2.73 -0.71 -16.03
CA VAL A 30 1.67 0.30 -16.02
C VAL A 30 1.12 0.44 -14.60
N ALA A 31 1.19 1.65 -14.06
CA ALA A 31 0.48 2.02 -12.84
C ALA A 31 -1.01 2.19 -13.14
N GLU A 32 -1.86 1.37 -12.54
CA GLU A 32 -3.31 1.36 -12.82
C GLU A 32 -4.15 1.92 -11.67
N ALA A 33 -3.61 1.99 -10.45
CA ALA A 33 -4.25 2.61 -9.30
C ALA A 33 -3.22 3.02 -8.24
N PHE A 34 -3.59 3.95 -7.37
CA PHE A 34 -2.82 4.29 -6.17
C PHE A 34 -3.76 4.52 -4.98
N ASP A 35 -3.24 4.38 -3.76
CA ASP A 35 -3.92 4.80 -2.53
C ASP A 35 -2.93 5.51 -1.62
N TYR A 36 -3.39 6.59 -1.00
CA TYR A 36 -2.61 7.41 -0.09
C TYR A 36 -3.43 7.59 1.19
N ILE A 37 -2.86 7.16 2.30
CA ILE A 37 -3.53 7.13 3.59
C ILE A 37 -2.60 7.82 4.59
N GLU A 38 -2.88 9.10 4.81
CA GLU A 38 -2.18 9.91 5.79
C GLU A 38 -2.51 9.46 7.21
N TYR A 39 -1.49 9.37 8.05
CA TYR A 39 -1.69 9.14 9.47
C TYR A 39 -2.13 10.44 10.15
N PRO A 40 -2.99 10.38 11.17
CA PRO A 40 -3.37 11.57 11.94
C PRO A 40 -2.18 12.22 12.69
N LYS A 41 -1.08 11.49 12.87
CA LYS A 41 0.16 11.91 13.52
C LYS A 41 1.37 11.23 12.88
N ILE A 42 2.54 11.84 13.02
CA ILE A 42 3.80 11.23 12.57
C ILE A 42 4.14 10.06 13.51
N LEU A 43 4.54 8.90 12.97
CA LEU A 43 4.78 7.67 13.73
C LEU A 43 5.94 7.77 14.76
N SER A 44 6.82 8.74 14.63
CA SER A 44 7.93 8.97 15.57
C SER A 44 7.61 9.99 16.66
N GLN A 45 6.39 10.56 16.68
CA GLN A 45 5.99 11.50 17.72
C GLN A 45 5.79 10.77 19.07
N PRO A 46 6.16 11.39 20.21
CA PRO A 46 6.10 10.76 21.54
C PRO A 46 4.73 10.20 21.93
N GLU A 47 3.66 10.86 21.49
CA GLU A 47 2.27 10.53 21.80
C GLU A 47 1.58 9.66 20.73
N SER A 48 2.33 9.20 19.73
CA SER A 48 1.80 8.31 18.70
C SER A 48 1.76 6.87 19.21
N ASP A 49 0.77 6.11 18.74
CA ASP A 49 0.73 4.65 18.85
C ASP A 49 0.96 4.08 17.43
N PRO A 50 2.22 3.82 17.04
CA PRO A 50 2.54 3.52 15.65
C PRO A 50 1.88 2.25 15.14
N GLU A 51 1.75 1.23 15.99
CA GLU A 51 1.13 -0.05 15.61
C GLU A 51 -0.35 0.14 15.30
N THR A 52 -1.06 0.90 16.14
CA THR A 52 -2.49 1.20 15.92
C THR A 52 -2.67 2.04 14.65
N LEU A 53 -1.88 3.11 14.47
CA LEU A 53 -1.99 3.99 13.29
C LEU A 53 -1.72 3.24 11.98
N VAL A 54 -0.69 2.38 11.95
CA VAL A 54 -0.38 1.55 10.77
C VAL A 54 -1.50 0.55 10.50
N ARG A 55 -2.05 -0.09 11.55
CA ARG A 55 -3.17 -1.02 11.42
C ARG A 55 -4.42 -0.36 10.85
N GLU A 56 -4.80 0.80 11.36
CA GLU A 56 -5.97 1.55 10.86
C GLU A 56 -5.82 1.97 9.40
N ALA A 57 -4.60 2.34 8.98
CA ALA A 57 -4.33 2.64 7.58
C ALA A 57 -4.40 1.40 6.69
N LEU A 58 -3.89 0.25 7.14
CA LEU A 58 -4.00 -1.02 6.42
C LEU A 58 -5.47 -1.46 6.30
N ASP A 59 -6.27 -1.31 7.36
CA ASP A 59 -7.72 -1.58 7.31
C ASP A 59 -8.43 -0.66 6.30
N THR A 60 -8.05 0.61 6.26
CA THR A 60 -8.57 1.57 5.28
C THR A 60 -8.19 1.16 3.86
N PHE A 61 -6.93 0.75 3.63
CA PHE A 61 -6.45 0.27 2.33
C PHE A 61 -7.24 -0.97 1.86
N VAL A 62 -7.42 -1.97 2.73
CA VAL A 62 -8.17 -3.20 2.42
C VAL A 62 -9.65 -2.91 2.13
N LYS A 63 -10.25 -1.92 2.83
CA LYS A 63 -11.63 -1.50 2.56
C LYS A 63 -11.79 -0.76 1.24
N ARG A 64 -10.80 0.04 0.83
CA ARG A 64 -10.84 0.85 -0.40
C ARG A 64 -10.52 0.05 -1.66
N ASN A 65 -9.76 -1.04 -1.55
CA ASN A 65 -9.18 -1.72 -2.70
C ASN A 65 -9.57 -3.20 -2.76
N ASP A 66 -9.94 -3.69 -3.95
CA ASP A 66 -10.11 -5.13 -4.18
C ASP A 66 -8.74 -5.80 -4.36
N LEU A 67 -8.35 -6.60 -3.36
CA LEU A 67 -7.09 -7.35 -3.36
C LEU A 67 -7.22 -8.75 -3.98
N LYS A 68 -8.43 -9.16 -4.41
CA LYS A 68 -8.65 -10.49 -4.99
C LYS A 68 -7.78 -10.68 -6.23
N LYS A 69 -7.07 -11.81 -6.27
CA LYS A 69 -6.20 -12.19 -7.40
C LYS A 69 -5.07 -11.19 -7.67
N THR A 70 -4.70 -10.39 -6.65
CA THR A 70 -3.51 -9.55 -6.67
C THR A 70 -2.49 -10.06 -5.66
N THR A 71 -1.21 -9.90 -5.96
CA THR A 71 -0.14 -10.09 -4.98
C THR A 71 0.13 -8.77 -4.28
N VAL A 72 0.44 -8.81 -2.98
CA VAL A 72 0.89 -7.63 -2.23
C VAL A 72 2.37 -7.79 -1.90
N ALA A 73 3.15 -6.78 -2.26
CA ALA A 73 4.55 -6.63 -1.88
C ALA A 73 4.68 -5.42 -0.95
N MET A 74 5.52 -5.54 0.08
CA MET A 74 5.74 -4.48 1.06
C MET A 74 7.23 -4.28 1.28
N SER A 75 7.67 -3.01 1.35
CA SER A 75 9.04 -2.67 1.72
C SER A 75 9.21 -2.69 3.25
N VAL A 76 10.36 -3.15 3.72
CA VAL A 76 10.81 -2.94 5.10
C VAL A 76 11.92 -1.89 5.12
N PRO A 77 11.98 -0.99 6.13
CA PRO A 77 13.14 -0.13 6.33
C PRO A 77 14.41 -0.97 6.51
N GLY A 78 15.51 -0.55 5.87
CA GLY A 78 16.84 -1.17 5.99
C GLY A 78 17.69 -0.55 7.09
#